data_AF-A0A9W8XEI5-F1
#
_entry.id   AF-A0A9W8XEI5-F1
#
_cell.length_a   1.000
_cell.length_b   1.000
_cell.length_c   1.000
_cell.angle_alpha   90.00
_cell.angle_beta   90.00
_cell.angle_gamma   90.00
#
_symmetry.space_group_name_H-M   'P 1'
#
loop_
_entity.id
_entity.type
_entity.pdbx_description
1 polymer ?
#
loop_
_entity_poly.entity_id
_entity_poly.type
_entity_poly.pdbx_seq_one_letter_code
_entity_poly.pdbx_strand_id
1 'polypeptide(L)'
;SLEVTRNGSLLIVDDRITGIFSQDEKPPALANDVEVIDATGKIITPGFVDTHRQNWQTMFRHLPVPNVMADYFINTMNTQVLQTIQPEDIYNTQLVSIYEGLETGVTTQLDHAHHPPGLARAEAALRASMDSGARIFHAFTVGTNGFDTPIADQVAEFKKLSEIYGDALNKSIVSLGVSCDAFSRKTEEELEPVLALIR
;
A
#
# COMPACT_ATOMS: atom_id res chain seq x y z
N SER A 1 18.09 -18.52 12.85
CA SER A 1 17.31 -19.46 13.68
C SER A 1 15.93 -18.87 13.89
N LEU A 2 14.90 -19.69 14.08
CA LEU A 2 13.58 -19.21 14.51
C LEU A 2 13.60 -19.06 16.03
N GLU A 3 13.24 -17.88 16.54
CA GLU A 3 13.03 -17.65 17.98
C GLU A 3 11.58 -17.95 18.34
N VAL A 4 11.37 -18.75 19.38
CA VAL A 4 10.02 -19.21 19.78
C VAL A 4 9.87 -19.09 21.29
N THR A 5 8.99 -18.18 21.73
CA THR A 5 8.53 -18.10 23.13
C THR A 5 7.26 -18.93 23.28
N ARG A 6 7.33 -20.03 24.03
CA ARG A 6 6.16 -20.89 24.29
C ARG A 6 5.39 -20.40 25.50
N ASN A 7 4.07 -20.46 25.43
CA ASN A 7 3.15 -20.06 26.51
C ASN A 7 3.48 -18.67 27.08
N GLY A 8 3.95 -17.77 26.21
CA GLY A 8 4.32 -16.41 26.59
C GLY A 8 3.15 -15.43 26.49
N SER A 9 3.43 -14.21 26.91
CA SER A 9 2.54 -13.06 26.77
C SER A 9 3.27 -11.89 26.12
N LEU A 10 2.52 -10.97 25.51
CA LEU A 10 3.03 -9.78 24.87
C LEU A 10 2.23 -8.58 25.39
N LEU A 11 2.93 -7.53 25.81
CA LEU A 11 2.33 -6.28 26.30
C LEU A 11 2.45 -5.20 25.23
N ILE A 12 1.31 -4.59 24.90
CA ILE A 12 1.22 -3.42 24.03
C ILE A 12 0.77 -2.25 24.89
N VAL A 13 1.47 -1.12 24.74
CA VAL A 13 1.04 0.18 25.27
C VAL A 13 0.96 1.13 24.09
N ASP A 14 -0.19 1.78 23.93
CA ASP A 14 -0.53 2.59 22.76
C ASP A 14 -0.33 1.81 21.44
N ASP A 15 0.71 2.15 20.66
CA ASP A 15 1.04 1.55 19.37
C ASP A 15 2.41 0.81 19.37
N ARG A 16 2.91 0.44 20.56
CA ARG A 16 4.23 -0.20 20.72
C ARG A 16 4.17 -1.45 21.58
N ILE A 17 4.95 -2.45 21.17
CA ILE A 17 5.28 -3.60 22.03
C ILE A 17 6.25 -3.11 23.09
N THR A 18 5.86 -3.22 24.37
CA THR A 18 6.69 -2.81 25.50
C THR A 18 7.30 -3.98 26.27
N GLY A 19 6.83 -5.19 26.01
CA GLY A 19 7.41 -6.40 26.58
C GLY A 19 6.93 -7.69 25.91
N ILE A 20 7.81 -8.68 25.91
CA ILE A 20 7.51 -10.07 25.54
C ILE A 20 8.00 -10.91 26.72
N PHE A 21 7.11 -11.70 27.32
CA PHE A 21 7.37 -12.46 28.52
C PHE A 21 7.16 -13.94 28.25
N SER A 22 8.12 -14.77 28.63
CA SER A 22 7.96 -16.22 28.69
C SER A 22 7.04 -16.63 29.86
N GLN A 23 6.62 -17.90 29.89
CA GLN A 23 5.75 -18.43 30.94
C GLN A 23 6.32 -18.24 32.37
N ASP A 24 7.65 -18.23 32.50
CA ASP A 24 8.34 -18.13 33.79
C ASP A 24 8.59 -16.66 34.21
N GLU A 25 8.35 -15.71 33.31
CA GLU A 25 8.50 -14.28 33.56
C GLU A 25 7.16 -13.68 33.99
N LYS A 26 7.19 -12.87 35.05
CA LYS A 26 6.02 -12.10 35.43
C LYS A 26 6.01 -10.79 34.64
N PRO A 27 4.92 -10.43 33.94
CA PRO A 27 4.78 -9.09 33.42
C PRO A 27 4.86 -8.07 34.57
N PRO A 28 5.26 -6.81 34.28
CA PRO A 28 5.23 -5.75 35.27
C PRO A 28 3.82 -5.62 35.87
N ALA A 29 3.71 -4.95 37.02
CA ALA A 29 2.40 -4.65 37.60
C ALA A 29 1.55 -3.94 36.54
N LEU A 30 0.54 -4.65 36.04
CA LEU A 30 -0.35 -4.14 35.01
C LEU A 30 -1.22 -3.05 35.62
N ALA A 31 -1.47 -2.00 34.84
CA ALA A 31 -2.47 -1.00 35.23
C ALA A 31 -3.85 -1.67 35.36
N ASN A 32 -4.76 -1.07 36.12
CA ASN A 32 -6.07 -1.68 36.40
C ASN A 32 -6.99 -1.76 35.16
N ASP A 33 -6.59 -1.15 34.06
CA ASP A 33 -7.32 -0.99 32.80
C ASP A 33 -6.73 -1.81 31.64
N VAL A 34 -5.82 -2.75 31.90
CA VAL A 34 -5.25 -3.60 30.83
C VAL A 34 -6.29 -4.57 30.28
N GLU A 35 -6.55 -4.48 28.99
CA GLU A 35 -7.32 -5.48 28.24
C GLU A 35 -6.49 -6.76 28.05
N VAL A 36 -7.08 -7.91 28.39
CA VAL A 36 -6.44 -9.22 28.22
C VAL A 36 -7.11 -9.98 27.09
N ILE A 37 -6.35 -10.25 26.03
CA ILE A 37 -6.78 -11.07 24.89
C ILE A 37 -6.21 -12.48 25.05
N ASP A 38 -7.08 -13.48 25.26
CA ASP A 38 -6.66 -14.87 25.36
C ASP A 38 -6.35 -15.47 23.99
N ALA A 39 -5.07 -15.67 23.71
CA ALA A 39 -4.55 -16.29 22.50
C ALA A 39 -4.17 -17.78 22.68
N THR A 40 -4.68 -18.45 23.72
CA THR A 40 -4.38 -19.87 23.98
C THR A 40 -4.67 -20.73 22.75
N GLY A 41 -3.70 -21.57 22.39
CA GLY A 41 -3.76 -22.44 21.20
C GLY A 41 -3.58 -21.71 19.86
N LYS A 42 -3.28 -20.41 19.88
CA LYS A 42 -2.95 -19.61 18.68
C LYS A 42 -1.45 -19.30 18.65
N ILE A 43 -0.99 -18.80 17.51
CA ILE A 43 0.37 -18.31 17.31
C ILE A 43 0.28 -16.80 17.09
N ILE A 44 1.09 -16.04 17.81
CA ILE A 44 1.31 -14.62 17.56
C ILE A 44 2.61 -14.50 16.76
N THR A 45 2.55 -13.83 15.62
CA THR A 45 3.71 -13.51 14.78
C THR A 45 3.70 -12.03 14.44
N PRO A 46 4.85 -11.46 14.00
CA PRO A 46 4.79 -10.22 13.22
C PRO A 46 3.84 -10.40 12.04
N GLY A 47 3.11 -9.34 11.69
CA GLY A 47 2.31 -9.33 10.47
C GLY A 47 3.20 -9.38 9.23
N PHE A 48 2.69 -9.93 8.13
CA PHE A 48 3.43 -10.01 6.88
C PHE A 48 3.61 -8.63 6.24
N VAL A 49 4.71 -8.48 5.51
CA VAL A 49 5.07 -7.30 4.73
C VAL A 49 5.03 -7.67 3.26
N ASP A 50 4.04 -7.13 2.54
CA ASP A 50 3.90 -7.28 1.09
C ASP A 50 4.66 -6.13 0.41
N THR A 51 5.81 -6.46 -0.17
CA THR A 51 6.74 -5.46 -0.71
C THR A 51 6.40 -5.01 -2.12
N HIS A 52 5.36 -5.54 -2.75
CA HIS A 52 4.95 -5.12 -4.09
C HIS A 52 3.51 -5.52 -4.38
N ARG A 53 2.61 -4.54 -4.34
CA ARG A 53 1.20 -4.74 -4.65
C ARG A 53 0.69 -3.68 -5.62
N GLN A 54 -0.35 -4.04 -6.35
CA GLN A 54 -1.05 -3.18 -7.29
C GLN A 54 -2.53 -3.17 -6.88
N ASN A 55 -2.87 -2.46 -5.80
CA ASN A 55 -4.15 -2.66 -5.10
C ASN A 55 -5.38 -2.42 -6.00
N TRP A 56 -5.36 -1.35 -6.78
CA TRP A 56 -6.44 -0.97 -7.69
C TRP A 56 -6.75 -2.02 -8.78
N GLN A 57 -5.83 -2.94 -9.06
CA GLN A 57 -6.05 -3.98 -10.08
C GLN A 57 -6.95 -5.12 -9.61
N THR A 58 -7.35 -5.12 -8.34
CA THR A 58 -8.28 -6.11 -7.80
C THR A 58 -9.62 -6.11 -8.57
N MET A 59 -9.98 -5.02 -9.26
CA MET A 59 -11.16 -4.94 -10.12
C MET A 59 -11.10 -5.86 -11.34
N PHE A 60 -9.89 -6.24 -11.76
CA PHE A 60 -9.66 -7.16 -12.88
C PHE A 60 -9.62 -8.62 -12.42
N ARG A 61 -9.79 -8.89 -11.13
CA ARG A 61 -9.84 -10.25 -10.59
C ARG A 61 -10.94 -11.03 -11.33
N HIS A 62 -10.59 -12.23 -11.79
CA HIS A 62 -11.43 -13.13 -12.60
C HIS A 62 -11.67 -12.73 -14.07
N LEU A 63 -11.06 -11.65 -14.57
CA LEU A 63 -10.94 -11.47 -16.02
C LEU A 63 -10.03 -12.56 -16.60
N PRO A 64 -10.25 -12.97 -17.87
CA PRO A 64 -9.42 -13.99 -18.50
C PRO A 64 -7.95 -13.64 -18.36
N VAL A 65 -7.18 -14.53 -17.72
CA VAL A 65 -5.76 -14.29 -17.50
C VAL A 65 -5.07 -14.33 -18.87
N PRO A 66 -4.44 -13.25 -19.30
CA PRO A 66 -3.65 -13.24 -20.52
C PRO A 66 -2.53 -14.29 -20.41
N ASN A 67 -2.36 -15.13 -21.44
CA ASN A 67 -1.42 -16.25 -21.41
C ASN A 67 0.05 -15.80 -21.33
N VAL A 68 0.34 -14.54 -21.68
CA VAL A 68 1.65 -13.91 -21.60
C VAL A 68 1.55 -12.45 -21.16
N MET A 69 2.62 -11.91 -20.58
CA MET A 69 2.70 -10.51 -20.13
C MET A 69 2.37 -9.49 -21.24
N ALA A 70 2.71 -9.79 -22.49
CA ALA A 70 2.35 -8.92 -23.62
C ALA A 70 0.82 -8.81 -23.80
N ASP A 71 0.11 -9.94 -23.68
CA ASP A 71 -1.35 -9.97 -23.78
C ASP A 71 -2.01 -9.21 -22.63
N TYR A 72 -1.39 -9.17 -21.45
CA TYR A 72 -1.84 -8.37 -20.32
C TYR A 72 -1.78 -6.88 -20.62
N PHE A 73 -0.63 -6.43 -21.13
CA PHE A 73 -0.48 -5.02 -21.50
C PHE A 73 -1.40 -4.63 -22.65
N ILE A 74 -1.53 -5.48 -23.67
CA ILE A 74 -2.35 -5.18 -24.85
C ILE A 74 -3.84 -5.27 -24.55
N ASN A 75 -4.29 -6.31 -23.86
CA ASN A 75 -5.73 -6.63 -23.74
C ASN A 75 -6.36 -6.23 -22.40
N THR A 76 -5.56 -5.88 -21.38
CA THR A 76 -6.08 -5.45 -20.07
C THR A 76 -5.65 -4.02 -19.75
N MET A 77 -4.34 -3.72 -19.86
CA MET A 77 -3.77 -2.42 -19.44
C MET A 77 -3.72 -1.35 -20.53
N ASN A 78 -4.16 -1.62 -21.76
CA ASN A 78 -4.17 -0.66 -22.87
C ASN A 78 -5.52 -0.65 -23.60
N THR A 79 -6.60 -0.75 -22.82
CA THR A 79 -7.96 -0.78 -23.34
C THR A 79 -8.69 0.53 -23.09
N GLN A 80 -9.62 0.88 -23.98
CA GLN A 80 -10.53 2.02 -23.78
C GLN A 80 -11.33 1.92 -22.46
N VAL A 81 -11.48 0.72 -21.90
CA VAL A 81 -12.14 0.47 -20.62
C VAL A 81 -11.44 1.20 -19.47
N LEU A 82 -10.11 1.38 -19.53
CA LEU A 82 -9.43 2.12 -18.46
C LEU A 82 -9.85 3.61 -18.40
N GLN A 83 -10.29 4.18 -19.52
CA GLN A 83 -10.81 5.55 -19.56
C GLN A 83 -12.18 5.69 -18.88
N THR A 84 -12.92 4.58 -18.76
CA THR A 84 -14.25 4.58 -18.12
C THR A 84 -14.19 4.43 -16.61
N ILE A 85 -13.05 4.01 -16.06
CA ILE A 85 -12.84 3.83 -14.62
C ILE A 85 -13.02 5.17 -13.91
N GLN A 86 -13.91 5.22 -12.92
CA GLN A 86 -14.19 6.39 -12.12
C GLN A 86 -13.36 6.39 -10.83
N PRO A 87 -13.16 7.55 -10.18
CA PRO A 87 -12.51 7.63 -8.88
C PRO A 87 -13.10 6.67 -7.84
N GLU A 88 -14.43 6.55 -7.79
CA GLU A 88 -15.15 5.65 -6.88
C GLU A 88 -14.75 4.17 -7.07
N ASP A 89 -14.53 3.75 -8.32
CA ASP A 89 -14.11 2.38 -8.63
C ASP A 89 -12.71 2.08 -8.08
N ILE A 90 -11.80 3.06 -8.22
CA ILE A 90 -10.43 2.98 -7.68
C ILE A 90 -10.48 2.91 -6.15
N TYR A 91 -11.23 3.80 -5.50
CA TYR A 91 -11.36 3.84 -4.04
C TYR A 91 -11.84 2.48 -3.50
N ASN A 92 -12.97 1.99 -4.01
CA ASN A 92 -13.59 0.76 -3.52
C ASN A 92 -12.69 -0.46 -3.76
N THR A 93 -12.10 -0.55 -4.96
CA THR A 93 -11.24 -1.67 -5.32
C THR A 93 -9.95 -1.71 -4.51
N GLN A 94 -9.33 -0.54 -4.31
CA GLN A 94 -8.14 -0.39 -3.50
C GLN A 94 -8.42 -0.83 -2.06
N LEU A 95 -9.54 -0.36 -1.48
CA LEU A 95 -9.94 -0.70 -0.11
C LEU A 95 -10.19 -2.20 0.06
N VAL A 96 -10.90 -2.82 -0.90
CA VAL A 96 -11.09 -4.29 -0.93
C VAL A 96 -9.76 -5.03 -0.96
N SER A 97 -8.82 -4.60 -1.80
CA SER A 97 -7.49 -5.24 -1.87
C SER A 97 -6.72 -5.17 -0.55
N ILE A 98 -6.78 -4.02 0.12
CA ILE A 98 -6.11 -3.82 1.40
C ILE A 98 -6.74 -4.72 2.48
N TYR A 99 -8.07 -4.79 2.54
CA TYR A 99 -8.78 -5.65 3.50
C TYR A 99 -8.55 -7.14 3.25
N GLU A 100 -8.48 -7.59 2.01
CA GLU A 100 -8.05 -8.96 1.69
C GLU A 100 -6.62 -9.24 2.17
N GLY A 101 -5.73 -8.25 2.07
CA GLY A 101 -4.38 -8.31 2.66
C GLY A 101 -4.41 -8.51 4.17
N LEU A 102 -5.17 -7.66 4.89
CA LEU A 102 -5.31 -7.76 6.34
C LEU A 102 -5.88 -9.12 6.78
N GLU A 103 -6.91 -9.62 6.09
CA GLU A 103 -7.53 -10.93 6.36
C GLU A 103 -6.52 -12.09 6.21
N THR A 104 -5.51 -11.92 5.36
CA THR A 104 -4.45 -12.91 5.14
C THR A 104 -3.20 -12.67 6.00
N GLY A 105 -3.25 -11.73 6.94
CA GLY A 105 -2.15 -11.41 7.86
C GLY A 105 -1.13 -10.42 7.31
N VAL A 106 -1.34 -9.82 6.13
CA VAL A 106 -0.50 -8.73 5.60
C VAL A 106 -0.88 -7.43 6.30
N THR A 107 0.02 -6.91 7.12
CA THR A 107 -0.21 -5.68 7.90
C THR A 107 0.50 -4.46 7.31
N THR A 108 1.46 -4.69 6.40
CA THR A 108 2.22 -3.64 5.71
C THR A 108 2.26 -3.92 4.21
N GLN A 109 1.98 -2.92 3.38
CA GLN A 109 2.02 -3.04 1.92
C GLN A 109 2.83 -1.90 1.29
N LEU A 110 3.61 -2.19 0.25
CA LEU A 110 4.08 -1.21 -0.72
C LEU A 110 3.17 -1.27 -1.95
N ASP A 111 2.36 -0.23 -2.12
CA ASP A 111 1.42 -0.11 -3.24
C ASP A 111 2.06 0.69 -4.37
N HIS A 112 2.17 0.06 -5.54
CA HIS A 112 2.53 0.71 -6.79
C HIS A 112 1.25 1.27 -7.43
N ALA A 113 0.88 2.48 -7.04
CA ALA A 113 -0.33 3.18 -7.42
C ALA A 113 -0.22 3.75 -8.85
N HIS A 114 -0.26 2.86 -9.85
CA HIS A 114 -0.19 3.15 -11.28
C HIS A 114 -1.58 3.16 -11.94
N HIS A 115 -2.61 3.54 -11.19
CA HIS A 115 -3.98 3.65 -11.69
C HIS A 115 -4.05 4.63 -12.89
N PRO A 116 -5.16 4.62 -13.67
CA PRO A 116 -5.35 5.58 -14.74
C PRO A 116 -5.14 7.03 -14.25
N PRO A 117 -4.49 7.89 -15.05
CA PRO A 117 -4.13 9.24 -14.64
C PRO A 117 -5.35 10.11 -14.33
N GLY A 118 -5.15 11.13 -13.51
CA GLY A 118 -6.16 12.13 -13.18
C GLY A 118 -6.34 12.30 -11.68
N LEU A 119 -6.21 13.53 -11.22
CA LEU A 119 -6.07 13.87 -9.79
C LEU A 119 -7.15 13.24 -8.92
N ALA A 120 -8.41 13.26 -9.36
CA ALA A 120 -9.51 12.66 -8.59
C ALA A 120 -9.33 11.14 -8.35
N ARG A 121 -8.73 10.41 -9.29
CA ARG A 121 -8.41 8.97 -9.13
C ARG A 121 -7.22 8.77 -8.20
N ALA A 122 -6.20 9.62 -8.29
CA ALA A 122 -5.06 9.61 -7.37
C ALA A 122 -5.50 9.88 -5.93
N GLU A 123 -6.37 10.88 -5.73
CA GLU A 123 -6.98 11.16 -4.44
C GLU A 123 -7.80 9.98 -3.93
N ALA A 124 -8.60 9.35 -4.79
CA ALA A 124 -9.39 8.17 -4.42
C ALA A 124 -8.50 7.00 -3.97
N ALA A 125 -7.41 6.71 -4.68
CA ALA A 125 -6.46 5.66 -4.30
C ALA A 125 -5.79 5.96 -2.95
N LEU A 126 -5.29 7.19 -2.78
CA LEU A 126 -4.63 7.60 -1.53
C LEU A 126 -5.60 7.61 -0.34
N ARG A 127 -6.82 8.11 -0.54
CA ARG A 127 -7.87 8.08 0.49
C ARG A 127 -8.21 6.66 0.88
N ALA A 128 -8.36 5.73 -0.05
CA ALA A 128 -8.58 4.33 0.28
C ALA A 128 -7.42 3.74 1.10
N SER A 129 -6.17 4.10 0.80
CA SER A 129 -5.03 3.73 1.65
C SER A 129 -5.15 4.30 3.07
N MET A 130 -5.50 5.58 3.22
CA MET A 130 -5.64 6.24 4.53
C MET A 130 -6.83 5.71 5.35
N ASP A 131 -7.98 5.57 4.71
CA ASP A 131 -9.24 5.12 5.31
C ASP A 131 -9.21 3.63 5.70
N SER A 132 -8.28 2.85 5.12
CA SER A 132 -8.13 1.42 5.42
C SER A 132 -7.69 1.12 6.85
N GLY A 133 -6.98 2.04 7.51
CA GLY A 133 -6.33 1.76 8.79
C GLY A 133 -5.16 0.75 8.72
N ALA A 134 -4.68 0.41 7.51
CA ALA A 134 -3.50 -0.41 7.31
C ALA A 134 -2.22 0.44 7.11
N ARG A 135 -1.05 -0.15 7.37
CA ARG A 135 0.23 0.51 7.08
C ARG A 135 0.55 0.39 5.59
N ILE A 136 0.39 1.48 4.85
CA ILE A 136 0.61 1.50 3.40
C ILE A 136 1.73 2.46 3.04
N PHE A 137 2.71 1.99 2.30
CA PHE A 137 3.59 2.84 1.51
C PHE A 137 2.91 3.05 0.16
N HIS A 138 2.20 4.17 0.02
CA HIS A 138 1.49 4.53 -1.19
C HIS A 138 2.49 5.19 -2.15
N ALA A 139 3.04 4.39 -3.07
CA ALA A 139 4.00 4.86 -4.04
C ALA A 139 3.27 5.27 -5.33
N PHE A 140 3.05 6.57 -5.50
CA PHE A 140 2.49 7.13 -6.72
C PHE A 140 3.40 6.77 -7.90
N THR A 141 2.88 6.03 -8.87
CA THR A 141 3.71 5.51 -9.96
C THR A 141 3.78 6.50 -11.10
N VAL A 142 5.00 6.93 -11.43
CA VAL A 142 5.29 7.70 -12.64
C VAL A 142 5.86 6.80 -13.74
N GLY A 143 5.68 7.19 -15.00
CA GLY A 143 6.27 6.52 -16.14
C GLY A 143 5.23 5.88 -17.06
N THR A 144 5.47 4.63 -17.46
CA THR A 144 4.63 3.96 -18.45
C THR A 144 3.41 3.33 -17.79
N ASN A 145 2.32 4.08 -17.70
CA ASN A 145 1.06 3.65 -17.10
C ASN A 145 0.05 3.10 -18.13
N GLY A 146 0.47 2.87 -19.38
CA GLY A 146 -0.45 2.51 -20.47
C GLY A 146 -1.23 3.70 -21.03
N PHE A 147 -0.90 4.92 -20.61
CA PHE A 147 -1.46 6.17 -21.10
C PHE A 147 -0.35 7.07 -21.66
N ASP A 148 -0.66 7.84 -22.71
CA ASP A 148 0.27 8.81 -23.31
C ASP A 148 0.43 10.09 -22.46
N THR A 149 0.31 9.99 -21.13
CA THR A 149 0.43 11.14 -20.22
C THR A 149 1.91 11.45 -19.98
N PRO A 150 2.40 12.67 -20.26
CA PRO A 150 3.78 13.05 -20.04
C PRO A 150 4.22 12.84 -18.57
N ILE A 151 5.46 12.39 -18.36
CA ILE A 151 6.03 12.19 -17.00
C ILE A 151 5.96 13.48 -16.18
N ALA A 152 6.20 14.64 -16.80
CA ALA A 152 6.11 15.93 -16.13
C ALA A 152 4.71 16.21 -15.56
N ASP A 153 3.65 15.80 -16.25
CA ASP A 153 2.26 15.98 -15.80
C ASP A 153 1.95 15.03 -14.63
N GLN A 154 2.44 13.78 -14.69
CA GLN A 154 2.32 12.81 -13.59
C GLN A 154 3.06 13.30 -12.33
N VAL A 155 4.25 13.89 -12.50
CA VAL A 155 5.01 14.51 -11.41
C VAL A 155 4.27 15.73 -10.83
N ALA A 156 3.64 16.54 -11.68
CA ALA A 156 2.82 17.66 -11.23
C ALA A 156 1.59 17.19 -10.43
N GLU A 157 0.97 16.09 -10.84
CA GLU A 157 -0.11 15.44 -10.12
C GLU A 157 0.34 14.94 -8.74
N PHE A 158 1.46 14.23 -8.67
CA PHE A 158 2.08 13.81 -7.40
C PHE A 158 2.31 14.99 -6.46
N LYS A 159 2.87 16.10 -6.97
CA LYS A 159 3.11 17.31 -6.17
C LYS A 159 1.82 17.90 -5.61
N LYS A 160 0.75 17.97 -6.42
CA LYS A 160 -0.57 18.43 -5.96
C LYS A 160 -1.14 17.52 -4.88
N LEU A 161 -1.02 16.20 -5.05
CA LEU A 161 -1.49 15.23 -4.05
C LEU A 161 -0.75 15.41 -2.72
N SER A 162 0.57 15.58 -2.78
CA SER A 162 1.42 15.87 -1.61
C SER A 162 1.04 17.18 -0.92
N GLU A 163 0.75 18.24 -1.68
CA GLU A 163 0.30 19.53 -1.15
C GLU A 163 -1.06 19.41 -0.44
N ILE A 164 -2.02 18.70 -1.02
CA ILE A 164 -3.38 18.57 -0.49
C ILE A 164 -3.41 17.70 0.78
N TYR A 165 -2.66 16.59 0.79
CA TYR A 165 -2.76 15.57 1.83
C TYR A 165 -1.58 15.56 2.83
N GLY A 166 -0.55 16.39 2.65
CA GLY A 166 0.67 16.38 3.47
C GLY A 166 0.41 16.43 4.98
N ASP A 167 -0.46 17.32 5.44
CA ASP A 167 -0.82 17.44 6.86
C ASP A 167 -1.57 16.21 7.40
N ALA A 168 -2.40 15.59 6.57
CA ALA A 168 -3.14 14.39 6.96
C ALA A 168 -2.23 13.16 6.99
N LEU A 169 -1.29 13.07 6.05
CA LEU A 169 -0.27 12.02 5.97
C LEU A 169 0.68 12.06 7.17
N ASN A 170 1.04 13.24 7.67
CA ASN A 170 1.87 13.40 8.87
C ASN A 170 1.24 12.79 10.14
N LYS A 171 -0.07 12.56 10.14
CA LYS A 171 -0.83 11.96 11.24
C LYS A 171 -1.29 10.53 10.93
N SER A 172 -0.94 10.01 9.76
CA SER A 172 -1.36 8.71 9.27
C SER A 172 -0.25 7.67 9.42
N ILE A 173 -0.63 6.40 9.41
CA ILE A 173 0.30 5.26 9.25
C ILE A 173 0.62 4.97 7.77
N VAL A 174 0.06 5.78 6.86
CA VAL A 174 0.33 5.75 5.42
C VAL A 174 1.45 6.72 5.07
N SER A 175 2.42 6.25 4.31
CA SER A 175 3.52 7.04 3.77
C SER A 175 3.29 7.29 2.29
N LEU A 176 3.38 8.54 1.83
CA LEU A 176 3.37 8.87 0.41
C LEU A 176 4.80 8.82 -0.15
N GLY A 177 4.97 8.12 -1.26
CA GLY A 177 6.23 8.01 -1.98
C GLY A 177 6.02 8.02 -3.50
N VAL A 178 7.10 7.79 -4.24
CA VAL A 178 7.08 7.72 -5.70
C VAL A 178 7.68 6.38 -6.14
N SER A 179 7.06 5.73 -7.13
CA SER A 179 7.66 4.62 -7.86
C SER A 179 7.76 4.98 -9.35
N CYS A 180 8.68 4.34 -10.09
CA CYS A 180 8.88 4.63 -11.51
C CYS A 180 8.82 3.35 -12.35
N ASP A 181 7.83 3.27 -13.23
CA ASP A 181 7.68 2.16 -14.16
C ASP A 181 8.58 2.31 -15.38
N ALA A 182 9.11 1.17 -15.84
CA ALA A 182 10.01 1.08 -16.98
C ALA A 182 11.20 2.07 -16.89
N PHE A 183 11.75 2.25 -15.69
CA PHE A 183 12.88 3.13 -15.40
C PHE A 183 14.07 2.88 -16.35
N SER A 184 14.42 1.61 -16.58
CA SER A 184 15.53 1.21 -17.46
C SER A 184 15.31 1.46 -18.96
N ARG A 185 14.11 1.87 -19.36
CA ARG A 185 13.76 2.16 -20.77
C ARG A 185 13.68 3.65 -21.07
N LYS A 186 14.02 4.51 -20.10
CA LYS A 186 13.92 5.96 -20.20
C LYS A 186 15.31 6.58 -20.26
N THR A 187 15.42 7.66 -21.00
CA THR A 187 16.59 8.53 -21.02
C THR A 187 16.71 9.33 -19.71
N GLU A 188 17.90 9.86 -19.44
CA GLU A 188 18.13 10.73 -18.28
C GLU A 188 17.25 11.99 -18.32
N GLU A 189 17.06 12.58 -19.51
CA GLU A 189 16.18 13.74 -19.72
C GLU A 189 14.72 13.43 -19.34
N GLU A 190 14.21 12.26 -19.74
CA GLU A 190 12.86 11.82 -19.37
C GLU A 190 12.70 11.54 -17.87
N LEU A 191 13.77 11.12 -17.20
CA LEU A 191 13.78 10.80 -15.78
C LEU A 191 14.03 12.01 -14.88
N GLU A 192 14.60 13.10 -15.40
CA GLU A 192 14.97 14.27 -14.60
C GLU A 192 13.81 14.83 -13.73
N PRO A 193 12.55 14.93 -14.20
CA PRO A 193 11.44 15.36 -13.34
C PRO A 193 11.20 14.45 -12.13
N VAL A 194 11.46 13.16 -12.27
CA VAL A 194 11.32 12.15 -11.21
C VAL A 194 12.51 12.20 -10.27
N LEU A 195 13.72 12.29 -10.81
CA LEU A 195 14.96 12.44 -10.04
C LEU A 195 14.97 13.73 -9.20
N ALA A 196 14.32 14.79 -9.69
CA ALA A 196 14.17 16.03 -8.95
C ALA A 196 13.25 15.91 -7.71
N LEU A 197 12.47 14.84 -7.55
CA LEU A 197 11.65 14.60 -6.35
C LEU A 197 12.44 13.98 -5.19
N ILE A 198 13.59 13.37 -5.49
CA ILE A 198 14.43 12.65 -4.52
C ILE A 198 15.71 13.39 -4.15
N ARG A 199 15.99 14.53 -4.80
CA ARG A 199 17.12 15.43 -4.50
C ARG A 199 16.67 16.51 -3.52
#